data_AF-A0A132PR74-F1
#
_entry.id   AF-A0A132PR74-F1
#
_cell.length_a   1.000
_cell.length_b   1.000
_cell.length_c   1.000
_cell.angle_alpha   90.00
_cell.angle_beta   90.00
_cell.angle_gamma   90.00
#
_symmetry.space_group_name_H-M   'P 1'
#
loop_
_entity.id
_entity.type
_entity.pdbx_description
1 polymer ?
#
loop_
_entity_poly.entity_id
_entity_poly.type
_entity_poly.pdbx_seq_one_letter_code
_entity_poly.pdbx_strand_id
1 'polypeptide(L)'
;MNLGKTLVQFATAPVRIGLAVADAGLGIAGETLNAVQRGITDANPLNGRSSVAHMFGLDDAVERANRLARLMDDDAPLGRALAPNGPVDRLLRPGGLVDQLTAEGGLLDRLTAENGAVARAVAPGGLIDQVTMEGGFLDRMTTEDGALSRVIAPGGLADQLLANDGLIERVLREDGVADRLLAEGGLLDTLTDPDGPLLKLADVADTLNRLAPGLEALAPTIDALHDAVVTLSQVVNPLSNIADRIPLPRRYGKRTAPRPVTSQRIIDADE
;
A
#
# COMPACT_ATOMS: atom_id res chain seq x y z
N MET A 1 30.95 25.75 55.32
CA MET A 1 30.44 26.67 54.27
C MET A 1 30.26 25.90 52.97
N ASN A 2 29.05 25.95 52.38
CA ASN A 2 28.70 25.81 50.96
C ASN A 2 27.37 25.05 50.69
N LEU A 3 26.38 25.20 51.57
CA LEU A 3 25.00 24.78 51.27
C LEU A 3 24.31 25.65 50.20
N GLY A 4 24.86 26.85 49.91
CA GLY A 4 24.40 27.71 48.81
C GLY A 4 24.89 27.30 47.42
N LYS A 5 25.95 26.48 47.31
CA LYS A 5 26.51 26.06 46.00
C LYS A 5 25.81 24.83 45.43
N THR A 6 25.28 23.96 46.28
CA THR A 6 24.56 22.74 45.85
C THR A 6 23.17 23.05 45.29
N LEU A 7 22.50 24.08 45.80
CA LEU A 7 21.20 24.53 45.27
C LEU A 7 21.30 25.20 43.88
N VAL A 8 22.41 25.91 43.62
CA VAL A 8 22.69 26.51 42.30
C VAL A 8 23.11 25.45 41.26
N GLN A 9 23.77 24.37 41.69
CA GLN A 9 24.11 23.25 40.81
C GLN A 9 22.88 22.45 40.35
N PHE A 10 21.84 22.34 41.17
CA PHE A 10 20.59 21.68 40.76
C PHE A 10 19.71 22.57 39.88
N ALA A 11 19.76 23.90 40.09
CA ALA A 11 19.01 24.86 39.27
C ALA A 11 19.60 25.10 37.86
N THR A 12 20.86 24.72 37.62
CA THR A 12 21.55 24.93 36.33
C THR A 12 21.91 23.63 35.60
N ALA A 13 21.51 22.47 36.15
CA ALA A 13 21.72 21.17 35.54
C ALA A 13 21.10 21.00 34.13
N PRO A 14 19.92 21.56 33.78
CA PRO A 14 19.35 21.37 32.45
C PRO A 14 20.14 22.10 31.35
N VAL A 15 20.87 23.16 31.69
CA VAL A 15 21.60 23.99 30.72
C VAL A 15 22.90 23.34 30.26
N ARG A 16 23.52 22.49 31.09
CA ARG A 16 24.82 21.87 30.78
C ARG A 16 24.71 20.59 29.95
N ILE A 17 23.56 19.93 29.98
CA ILE A 17 23.28 18.76 29.12
C ILE A 17 22.98 19.22 27.67
N GLY A 18 22.42 20.42 27.50
CA GLY A 18 22.22 21.03 26.17
C GLY A 18 23.50 21.50 25.46
N LEU A 19 24.58 21.77 26.21
CA LEU A 19 25.84 22.27 25.62
C LEU A 19 26.75 21.14 25.09
N ALA A 20 26.65 19.93 25.63
CA ALA A 20 27.49 18.80 25.19
C ALA A 20 26.98 18.12 23.90
N VAL A 21 25.70 18.31 23.56
CA VAL A 21 25.11 17.85 22.29
C VAL A 21 25.38 18.86 21.15
N ALA A 22 25.70 20.12 21.48
CA ALA A 22 26.02 21.14 20.50
C ALA A 22 27.42 20.97 19.86
N ASP A 23 28.39 20.36 20.55
CA ASP A 23 29.76 20.18 20.03
C ASP A 23 29.88 19.07 18.97
N ALA A 24 28.95 18.09 18.95
CA ALA A 24 28.91 17.07 17.90
C ALA A 24 28.35 17.60 16.57
N GLY A 25 27.53 18.66 16.61
CA GLY A 25 27.00 19.32 15.41
C GLY A 25 27.96 20.34 14.79
N LEU A 26 28.89 20.91 15.58
CA LEU A 26 29.85 21.91 15.11
C LEU A 26 31.07 21.30 14.40
N GLY A 27 31.35 20.01 14.55
CA GLY A 27 32.40 19.31 13.79
C GLY A 27 32.11 19.23 12.28
N ILE A 28 30.83 19.11 11.91
CA ILE A 28 30.37 18.97 10.51
C ILE A 28 30.19 20.36 9.85
N ALA A 29 29.98 21.40 10.66
CA ALA A 29 29.97 22.79 10.21
C ALA A 29 31.40 23.32 9.89
N GLY A 30 32.44 22.81 10.55
CA GLY A 30 33.83 23.21 10.30
C GLY A 30 34.39 22.75 8.95
N GLU A 31 33.97 21.58 8.46
CA GLU A 31 34.39 21.06 7.15
C GLU A 31 33.70 21.81 5.99
N THR A 32 32.43 22.18 6.18
CA THR A 32 31.68 22.97 5.21
C THR A 32 32.14 24.44 5.19
N LEU A 33 32.48 25.03 6.34
CA LEU A 33 33.07 26.37 6.41
C LEU A 33 34.46 26.44 5.78
N ASN A 34 35.31 25.42 5.97
CA ASN A 34 36.61 25.37 5.28
C ASN A 34 36.48 25.14 3.77
N ALA A 35 35.48 24.37 3.31
CA ALA A 35 35.21 24.20 1.87
C ALA A 35 34.65 25.48 1.24
N VAL A 36 33.75 26.18 1.93
CA VAL A 36 33.20 27.48 1.50
C VAL A 36 34.28 28.57 1.55
N GLN A 37 35.12 28.59 2.59
CA GLN A 37 36.22 29.56 2.70
C GLN A 37 37.33 29.30 1.68
N ARG A 38 37.57 28.03 1.31
CA ARG A 38 38.48 27.69 0.20
C ARG A 38 37.88 28.10 -1.15
N GLY A 39 36.58 27.93 -1.36
CA GLY A 39 35.87 28.44 -2.54
C GLY A 39 35.84 29.97 -2.67
N ILE A 40 35.83 30.70 -1.55
CA ILE A 40 35.91 32.17 -1.52
C ILE A 40 37.36 32.65 -1.72
N THR A 41 38.35 31.88 -1.27
CA THR A 41 39.77 32.25 -1.39
C THR A 41 40.38 31.85 -2.75
N ASP A 42 39.85 30.81 -3.41
CA ASP A 42 40.22 30.38 -4.78
C ASP A 42 39.41 31.07 -5.90
N ALA A 43 38.64 32.11 -5.57
CA ALA A 43 38.00 32.97 -6.56
C ALA A 43 39.06 33.83 -7.28
N ASN A 44 39.75 33.20 -8.22
CA ASN A 44 40.60 33.84 -9.22
C ASN A 44 39.81 35.00 -9.87
N PRO A 45 40.25 36.27 -9.77
CA PRO A 45 39.49 37.44 -10.23
C PRO A 45 39.49 37.63 -11.75
N LEU A 46 39.77 36.59 -12.53
CA LEU A 46 39.72 36.62 -14.00
C LEU A 46 38.37 36.14 -14.52
N ASN A 47 37.29 36.79 -14.08
CA ASN A 47 36.04 36.88 -14.83
C ASN A 47 35.19 38.08 -14.38
N GLY A 48 35.84 39.25 -14.29
CA GLY A 48 35.22 40.54 -13.94
C GLY A 48 34.32 41.13 -15.03
N ARG A 49 33.33 40.37 -15.53
CA ARG A 49 32.28 40.88 -16.42
C ARG A 49 30.84 40.56 -15.98
N SER A 50 30.59 39.83 -14.88
CA SER A 50 29.21 39.48 -14.45
C SER A 50 28.66 40.22 -13.24
N SER A 51 29.39 41.15 -12.62
CA SER A 51 29.03 41.78 -11.34
C SER A 51 27.79 42.69 -11.35
N VAL A 52 27.30 43.12 -12.52
CA VAL A 52 26.04 43.88 -12.64
C VAL A 52 24.83 42.94 -12.80
N ALA A 53 25.00 41.73 -13.33
CA ALA A 53 23.91 40.78 -13.58
C ALA A 53 23.40 40.10 -12.29
N HIS A 54 24.33 39.78 -11.38
CA HIS A 54 24.01 39.19 -10.07
C HIS A 54 23.18 40.12 -9.17
N MET A 55 23.34 41.44 -9.26
CA MET A 55 22.60 42.40 -8.45
C MET A 55 21.12 42.54 -8.87
N PHE A 56 20.80 42.19 -10.12
CA PHE A 56 19.44 42.13 -10.64
C PHE A 56 18.82 40.71 -10.57
N GLY A 57 19.46 39.76 -9.89
CA GLY A 57 18.95 38.39 -9.72
C GLY A 57 18.84 37.60 -11.02
N LEU A 58 19.52 38.05 -12.08
CA LEU A 58 19.42 37.46 -13.41
C LEU A 58 20.04 36.06 -13.44
N ASP A 59 21.12 35.83 -12.69
CA ASP A 59 21.76 34.51 -12.62
C ASP A 59 20.89 33.47 -11.90
N ASP A 60 20.20 33.87 -10.82
CA ASP A 60 19.23 32.99 -10.15
C ASP A 60 18.01 32.69 -11.03
N ALA A 61 17.58 33.65 -11.86
CA ALA A 61 16.51 33.43 -12.83
C ALA A 61 16.95 32.45 -13.92
N VAL A 62 18.19 32.57 -14.41
CA VAL A 62 18.77 31.66 -15.41
C VAL A 62 18.98 30.26 -14.83
N GLU A 63 19.41 30.14 -13.58
CA GLU A 63 19.57 28.85 -12.91
C GLU A 63 18.21 28.17 -12.67
N ARG A 64 17.18 28.90 -12.20
CA ARG A 64 15.81 28.38 -12.09
C ARG A 64 15.23 27.98 -13.44
N ALA A 65 15.48 28.77 -14.49
CA ALA A 65 15.05 28.45 -15.85
C ALA A 65 15.72 27.17 -16.35
N ASN A 66 17.03 26.99 -16.11
CA ASN A 66 17.74 25.77 -16.46
C ASN A 66 17.27 24.54 -15.67
N ARG A 67 16.93 24.71 -14.38
CA ARG A 67 16.36 23.64 -13.56
C ARG A 67 14.96 23.25 -14.02
N LEU A 68 14.13 24.23 -14.40
CA LEU A 68 12.82 23.97 -15.02
C LEU A 68 12.96 23.29 -16.37
N ALA A 69 13.91 23.72 -17.21
CA ALA A 69 14.19 23.08 -18.50
C ALA A 69 14.55 21.60 -18.35
N ARG A 70 15.38 21.25 -17.35
CA ARG A 70 15.71 19.84 -17.06
C ARG A 70 14.51 19.03 -16.56
N LEU A 71 13.54 19.65 -15.90
CA LEU A 71 12.32 18.97 -15.45
C LEU A 71 11.30 18.79 -16.58
N MET A 72 11.29 19.74 -17.52
CA MET A 72 10.44 19.70 -18.72
C MET A 72 10.99 18.81 -19.84
N ASP A 73 12.21 18.28 -19.68
CA ASP A 73 12.84 17.38 -20.64
C ASP A 73 12.02 16.08 -20.81
N ASP A 74 11.96 15.51 -22.02
CA ASP A 74 11.02 14.42 -22.35
C ASP A 74 11.24 13.16 -21.49
N ASP A 75 12.48 12.93 -21.05
CA ASP A 75 12.87 11.81 -20.20
C ASP A 75 12.64 12.08 -18.69
N ALA A 76 12.47 13.34 -18.31
CA ALA A 76 12.20 13.76 -16.95
C ALA A 76 10.74 13.49 -16.57
N PRO A 77 10.42 13.35 -15.26
CA PRO A 77 9.08 12.98 -14.82
C PRO A 77 7.99 13.97 -15.25
N LEU A 78 8.27 15.28 -15.26
CA LEU A 78 7.28 16.26 -15.73
C LEU A 78 7.15 16.25 -17.26
N GLY A 79 8.25 16.14 -18.01
CA GLY A 79 8.20 15.97 -19.46
C GLY A 79 7.41 14.73 -19.87
N ARG A 80 7.65 13.58 -19.26
CA ARG A 80 6.85 12.34 -19.49
C ARG A 80 5.39 12.49 -19.08
N ALA A 81 5.09 13.23 -18.01
CA ALA A 81 3.73 13.45 -17.56
C ALA A 81 2.92 14.32 -18.53
N LEU A 82 3.57 15.35 -19.09
CA LEU A 82 3.02 16.33 -20.02
C LEU A 82 3.16 15.93 -21.50
N ALA A 83 3.96 14.93 -21.81
CA ALA A 83 4.15 14.41 -23.16
C ALA A 83 2.81 13.97 -23.78
N PRO A 84 2.70 13.94 -25.11
CA PRO A 84 1.50 13.46 -25.79
C PRO A 84 1.13 12.03 -25.35
N ASN A 85 -0.11 11.87 -24.88
CA ASN A 85 -0.66 10.65 -24.26
C ASN A 85 -0.12 10.34 -22.84
N GLY A 86 0.65 11.26 -22.26
CA GLY A 86 1.03 11.24 -20.87
C GLY A 86 -0.19 11.27 -19.93
N PRO A 87 0.00 10.94 -18.65
CA PRO A 87 -1.07 10.97 -17.66
C PRO A 87 -1.73 12.35 -17.56
N VAL A 88 -0.96 13.46 -17.56
CA VAL A 88 -1.52 14.80 -17.43
C VAL A 88 -2.24 15.22 -18.71
N ASP A 89 -1.66 14.92 -19.87
CA ASP A 89 -2.29 15.18 -21.17
C ASP A 89 -3.63 14.42 -21.30
N ARG A 90 -3.72 13.15 -20.87
CA ARG A 90 -4.99 12.40 -20.83
C ARG A 90 -6.04 12.97 -19.88
N LEU A 91 -5.61 13.57 -18.77
CA LEU A 91 -6.51 14.21 -17.80
C LEU A 91 -7.09 15.53 -18.33
N LEU A 92 -6.26 16.32 -19.02
CA LEU A 92 -6.58 17.68 -19.49
C LEU A 92 -7.13 17.74 -20.92
N ARG A 93 -6.97 16.67 -21.70
CA ARG A 93 -7.56 16.59 -23.04
C ARG A 93 -9.07 16.80 -22.99
N PRO A 94 -9.68 17.38 -24.04
CA PRO A 94 -11.13 17.49 -24.15
C PRO A 94 -11.81 16.13 -23.97
N GLY A 95 -12.83 16.07 -23.11
CA GLY A 95 -13.50 14.83 -22.70
C GLY A 95 -12.70 13.96 -21.71
N GLY A 96 -11.54 14.42 -21.25
CA GLY A 96 -10.73 13.78 -20.21
C GLY A 96 -11.36 13.89 -18.82
N LEU A 97 -10.70 13.32 -17.81
CA LEU A 97 -11.27 13.28 -16.45
C LEU A 97 -11.45 14.67 -15.85
N VAL A 98 -10.54 15.62 -16.10
CA VAL A 98 -10.71 16.99 -15.58
C VAL A 98 -11.95 17.62 -16.19
N ASP A 99 -12.12 17.49 -17.51
CA ASP A 99 -13.30 17.99 -18.22
C ASP A 99 -14.59 17.36 -17.69
N GLN A 100 -14.63 16.04 -17.45
CA GLN A 100 -15.80 15.36 -16.86
C GLN A 100 -16.07 15.76 -15.41
N LEU A 101 -15.03 16.07 -14.64
CA LEU A 101 -15.15 16.51 -13.26
C LEU A 101 -15.66 17.95 -13.18
N THR A 102 -15.17 18.84 -14.05
CA THR A 102 -15.48 20.29 -14.07
C THR A 102 -16.61 20.69 -15.00
N ALA A 103 -17.06 19.79 -15.88
CA ALA A 103 -18.20 20.03 -16.75
C ALA A 103 -19.46 20.35 -15.94
N GLU A 104 -20.38 21.07 -16.58
CA GLU A 104 -21.70 21.33 -16.04
C GLU A 104 -22.45 20.01 -15.78
N GLY A 105 -22.94 19.81 -14.56
CA GLY A 105 -23.50 18.53 -14.10
C GLY A 105 -22.46 17.44 -13.76
N GLY A 106 -21.17 17.75 -13.84
CA GLY A 106 -20.04 16.88 -13.49
C GLY A 106 -19.98 16.53 -12.00
N LEU A 107 -18.96 15.78 -11.58
CA LEU A 107 -18.82 15.40 -10.17
C LEU A 107 -18.54 16.60 -9.27
N LEU A 108 -17.65 17.52 -9.68
CA LEU A 108 -17.37 18.71 -8.87
C LEU A 108 -18.62 19.59 -8.78
N ASP A 109 -19.28 19.83 -9.91
CA ASP A 109 -20.52 20.61 -9.94
C ASP A 109 -21.60 20.02 -9.02
N ARG A 110 -21.82 18.69 -9.05
CA ARG A 110 -22.77 18.03 -8.13
C ARG A 110 -22.36 18.05 -6.66
N LEU A 111 -21.05 18.01 -6.38
CA LEU A 111 -20.53 18.07 -5.01
C LEU A 111 -20.62 19.48 -4.43
N THR A 112 -20.41 20.51 -5.27
CA THR A 112 -20.43 21.93 -4.89
C THR A 112 -21.78 22.61 -5.10
N ALA A 113 -22.72 21.97 -5.80
CA ALA A 113 -24.10 22.43 -5.92
C ALA A 113 -24.73 22.63 -4.54
N GLU A 114 -25.77 23.45 -4.45
CA GLU A 114 -26.40 23.87 -3.19
C GLU A 114 -26.82 22.71 -2.26
N ASN A 115 -27.13 21.54 -2.83
CA ASN A 115 -27.49 20.33 -2.08
C ASN A 115 -26.39 19.24 -2.08
N GLY A 116 -25.23 19.55 -2.64
CA GLY A 116 -24.08 18.67 -2.78
C GLY A 116 -23.42 18.35 -1.44
N ALA A 117 -22.57 17.31 -1.44
CA ALA A 117 -21.92 16.85 -0.21
C ALA A 117 -20.98 17.91 0.38
N VAL A 118 -20.30 18.70 -0.45
CA VAL A 118 -19.40 19.77 0.01
C VAL A 118 -20.22 20.94 0.54
N ALA A 119 -21.26 21.35 -0.19
CA ALA A 119 -22.16 22.42 0.27
C ALA A 119 -22.80 22.08 1.63
N ARG A 120 -23.28 20.84 1.82
CA ARG A 120 -23.83 20.39 3.11
C ARG A 120 -22.78 20.25 4.22
N ALA A 121 -21.56 19.86 3.87
CA ALA A 121 -20.48 19.74 4.84
C ALA A 121 -20.03 21.12 5.38
N VAL A 122 -20.02 22.15 4.51
CA VAL A 122 -19.57 23.52 4.83
C VAL A 122 -20.71 24.43 5.27
N ALA A 123 -21.97 24.10 4.96
CA ALA A 123 -23.13 24.85 5.43
C ALA A 123 -23.13 25.00 6.97
N PRO A 124 -23.72 26.08 7.51
CA PRO A 124 -23.88 26.24 8.95
C PRO A 124 -24.61 25.04 9.58
N GLY A 125 -24.05 24.49 10.67
CA GLY A 125 -24.53 23.23 11.28
C GLY A 125 -24.21 21.96 10.50
N GLY A 126 -23.44 22.06 9.42
CA GLY A 126 -22.96 20.96 8.59
C GLY A 126 -21.88 20.12 9.25
N LEU A 127 -21.32 19.14 8.53
CA LEU A 127 -20.33 18.21 9.09
C LEU A 127 -19.05 18.89 9.57
N ILE A 128 -18.54 19.87 8.81
CA ILE A 128 -17.33 20.60 9.23
C ILE A 128 -17.65 21.37 10.51
N ASP A 129 -18.78 22.09 10.53
CA ASP A 129 -19.21 22.84 11.70
C ASP A 129 -19.39 21.91 12.92
N GLN A 130 -20.03 20.76 12.78
CA GLN A 130 -20.19 19.78 13.87
C GLN A 130 -18.87 19.17 14.37
N VAL A 131 -17.88 19.05 13.49
CA VAL A 131 -16.55 18.58 13.85
C VAL A 131 -15.78 19.68 14.57
N THR A 132 -15.83 20.93 14.10
CA THR A 132 -15.02 22.05 14.59
C THR A 132 -15.69 22.93 15.64
N MET A 133 -17.00 22.79 15.85
CA MET A 133 -17.74 23.56 16.85
C MET A 133 -17.24 23.22 18.26
N GLU A 134 -17.48 24.14 19.19
CA GLU A 134 -17.27 23.92 20.62
C GLU A 134 -18.16 22.77 21.11
N GLY A 135 -17.56 21.80 21.80
CA GLY A 135 -18.20 20.51 22.14
C GLY A 135 -18.35 19.54 20.98
N GLY A 136 -17.85 19.88 19.78
CA GLY A 136 -17.83 19.06 18.57
C GLY A 136 -16.90 17.84 18.67
N PHE A 137 -16.79 17.07 17.58
CA PHE A 137 -15.95 15.86 17.60
C PHE A 137 -14.46 16.18 17.80
N LEU A 138 -13.96 17.21 17.10
CA LEU A 138 -12.57 17.65 17.25
C LEU A 138 -12.32 18.15 18.67
N ASP A 139 -13.21 19.01 19.16
CA ASP A 139 -13.11 19.57 20.51
C ASP A 139 -13.09 18.46 21.59
N ARG A 140 -13.99 17.47 21.52
CA ARG A 140 -13.98 16.31 22.44
C ARG A 140 -12.73 15.44 22.35
N MET A 141 -12.05 15.44 21.21
CA MET A 141 -10.79 14.72 21.08
C MET A 141 -9.60 15.53 21.60
N THR A 142 -9.65 16.85 21.50
CA THR A 142 -8.58 17.79 21.90
C THR A 142 -8.74 18.39 23.29
N THR A 143 -9.87 18.16 23.98
CA THR A 143 -10.03 18.50 25.40
C THR A 143 -8.99 17.81 26.27
N GLU A 144 -8.73 18.30 27.48
CA GLU A 144 -7.69 17.74 28.37
C GLU A 144 -7.87 16.23 28.64
N ASP A 145 -9.11 15.75 28.71
CA ASP A 145 -9.46 14.33 28.88
C ASP A 145 -9.71 13.56 27.57
N GLY A 146 -9.59 14.26 26.44
CA GLY A 146 -9.87 13.76 25.10
C GLY A 146 -8.91 12.65 24.64
N ALA A 147 -9.33 11.90 23.62
CA ALA A 147 -8.55 10.78 23.11
C ALA A 147 -7.18 11.21 22.55
N LEU A 148 -7.11 12.35 21.85
CA LEU A 148 -5.84 12.86 21.32
C LEU A 148 -4.94 13.36 22.45
N SER A 149 -5.52 14.07 23.43
CA SER A 149 -4.79 14.53 24.60
C SER A 149 -4.20 13.37 25.39
N ARG A 150 -4.91 12.26 25.58
CA ARG A 150 -4.37 11.06 26.26
C ARG A 150 -3.28 10.34 25.45
N VAL A 151 -3.39 10.35 24.13
CA VAL A 151 -2.38 9.75 23.25
C VAL A 151 -1.09 10.57 23.30
N ILE A 152 -1.18 11.90 23.27
CA ILE A 152 -0.02 12.81 23.15
C ILE A 152 0.49 13.29 24.53
N ALA A 153 -0.31 13.12 25.59
CA ALA A 153 0.10 13.49 26.95
C ALA A 153 1.43 12.83 27.33
N PRO A 154 2.23 13.48 28.20
CA PRO A 154 3.43 12.87 28.77
C PRO A 154 3.12 11.53 29.43
N GLY A 155 3.88 10.49 29.10
CA GLY A 155 3.61 9.10 29.52
C GLY A 155 2.41 8.42 28.83
N GLY A 156 1.78 9.09 27.86
CA GLY A 156 0.69 8.58 27.03
C GLY A 156 1.16 7.58 25.97
N LEU A 157 0.26 7.14 25.09
CA LEU A 157 0.57 6.11 24.09
C LEU A 157 1.65 6.56 23.10
N ALA A 158 1.61 7.81 22.62
CA ALA A 158 2.62 8.32 21.71
C ALA A 158 4.00 8.35 22.39
N ASP A 159 4.06 8.79 23.64
CA ASP A 159 5.30 8.82 24.42
C ASP A 159 5.83 7.40 24.68
N GLN A 160 4.97 6.43 25.01
CA GLN A 160 5.37 5.03 25.20
C GLN A 160 5.83 4.35 23.90
N LEU A 161 5.23 4.69 22.76
CA LEU A 161 5.61 4.15 21.46
C LEU A 161 6.94 4.72 20.97
N LEU A 162 7.22 6.00 21.26
CA LEU A 162 8.40 6.76 20.84
C LEU A 162 9.52 6.78 21.90
N ALA A 163 9.26 6.28 23.11
CA ALA A 163 10.26 6.20 24.17
C ALA A 163 11.48 5.38 23.74
N ASN A 164 12.60 5.57 24.45
CA ASN A 164 13.74 4.66 24.36
C ASN A 164 13.28 3.23 24.70
N ASP A 165 13.54 2.29 23.80
CA ASP A 165 13.00 0.90 23.83
C ASP A 165 11.47 0.78 23.63
N GLY A 166 10.82 1.83 23.15
CA GLY A 166 9.43 1.81 22.69
C GLY A 166 9.22 0.92 21.47
N LEU A 167 7.96 0.65 21.12
CA LEU A 167 7.64 -0.24 20.00
C LEU A 167 8.15 0.30 18.67
N ILE A 168 8.01 1.61 18.42
CA ILE A 168 8.46 2.23 17.16
C ILE A 168 9.98 2.14 17.08
N GLU A 169 10.68 2.53 18.16
CA GLU A 169 12.13 2.44 18.23
C GLU A 169 12.61 1.00 18.00
N ARG A 170 12.01 0.00 18.66
CA ARG A 170 12.40 -1.42 18.46
C ARG A 170 12.14 -1.94 17.05
N VAL A 171 11.08 -1.45 16.39
CA VAL A 171 10.78 -1.84 15.01
C VAL A 171 11.75 -1.18 14.04
N LEU A 172 12.11 0.09 14.26
CA LEU A 172 12.97 0.90 13.38
C LEU A 172 14.48 0.82 13.69
N ARG A 173 14.87 0.26 14.84
CA ARG A 173 16.28 0.08 15.21
C ARG A 173 17.02 -0.75 14.16
N GLU A 174 18.33 -0.56 14.11
CA GLU A 174 19.26 -1.46 13.42
C GLU A 174 19.05 -2.91 13.89
N ASP A 175 18.99 -3.85 12.94
CA ASP A 175 18.53 -5.24 13.14
C ASP A 175 17.09 -5.38 13.65
N GLY A 176 16.28 -4.32 13.57
CA GLY A 176 14.86 -4.28 13.91
C GLY A 176 13.99 -4.97 12.86
N VAL A 177 12.68 -4.96 13.09
CA VAL A 177 11.73 -5.61 12.17
C VAL A 177 11.69 -4.87 10.83
N ALA A 178 11.60 -3.54 10.85
CA ALA A 178 11.60 -2.76 9.62
C ALA A 178 12.91 -2.91 8.86
N ASP A 179 14.04 -2.88 9.58
CA ASP A 179 15.37 -3.04 9.00
C ASP A 179 15.52 -4.41 8.31
N ARG A 180 15.16 -5.52 8.97
CA ARG A 180 15.19 -6.87 8.35
C ARG A 180 14.21 -7.07 7.21
N LEU A 181 13.07 -6.38 7.24
CA LEU A 181 12.10 -6.43 6.15
C LEU A 181 12.61 -5.69 4.92
N LEU A 182 13.26 -4.54 5.12
CA LEU A 182 13.71 -3.61 4.07
C LEU A 182 15.16 -3.81 3.63
N ALA A 183 15.95 -4.59 4.38
CA ALA A 183 17.33 -4.90 4.04
C ALA A 183 17.43 -5.60 2.67
N GLU A 184 18.59 -5.46 2.04
CA GLU A 184 18.94 -6.18 0.81
C GLU A 184 18.89 -7.70 1.07
N GLY A 185 18.10 -8.42 0.27
CA GLY A 185 17.79 -9.84 0.51
C GLY A 185 16.81 -10.08 1.67
N GLY A 186 16.20 -9.03 2.21
CA GLY A 186 15.15 -9.09 3.21
C GLY A 186 13.84 -9.65 2.66
N LEU A 187 12.82 -9.76 3.51
CA LEU A 187 11.53 -10.33 3.10
C LEU A 187 10.82 -9.45 2.07
N LEU A 188 10.83 -8.12 2.24
CA LEU A 188 10.16 -7.24 1.29
C LEU A 188 10.89 -7.28 -0.05
N ASP A 189 12.22 -7.18 -0.03
CA ASP A 189 13.07 -7.29 -1.22
C ASP A 189 12.82 -8.60 -1.98
N THR A 190 12.87 -9.75 -1.30
CA THR A 190 12.61 -11.07 -1.91
C THR A 190 11.18 -11.19 -2.46
N LEU A 191 10.20 -10.61 -1.78
CA LEU A 191 8.81 -10.66 -2.20
C LEU A 191 8.55 -9.75 -3.41
N THR A 192 9.18 -8.58 -3.47
CA THR A 192 9.05 -7.57 -4.54
C THR A 192 10.09 -7.69 -5.65
N ASP A 193 11.02 -8.63 -5.53
CA ASP A 193 12.00 -8.96 -6.55
C ASP A 193 11.30 -9.21 -7.91
N PRO A 194 11.88 -8.77 -9.04
CA PRO A 194 11.35 -9.07 -10.36
C PRO A 194 11.11 -10.56 -10.64
N ASP A 195 11.83 -11.47 -10.00
CA ASP A 195 11.62 -12.93 -10.07
C ASP A 195 10.95 -13.49 -8.78
N GLY A 196 10.43 -12.58 -7.96
CA GLY A 196 9.82 -12.84 -6.66
C GLY A 196 8.48 -13.60 -6.75
N PRO A 197 8.04 -14.20 -5.64
CA PRO A 197 6.80 -14.96 -5.59
C PRO A 197 5.55 -14.07 -5.76
N LEU A 198 5.59 -12.78 -5.37
CA LEU A 198 4.43 -11.91 -5.55
C LEU A 198 4.17 -11.63 -7.04
N LEU A 199 5.21 -11.45 -7.85
CA LEU A 199 5.03 -11.27 -9.28
C LEU A 199 4.48 -12.54 -9.93
N LYS A 200 4.99 -13.72 -9.55
CA LYS A 200 4.46 -15.01 -10.01
C LYS A 200 2.98 -15.20 -9.66
N LEU A 201 2.57 -14.79 -8.46
CA LEU A 201 1.16 -14.81 -8.06
C LEU A 201 0.33 -13.80 -8.84
N ALA A 202 0.87 -12.61 -9.14
CA ALA A 202 0.22 -11.63 -9.99
C ALA A 202 0.02 -12.14 -11.42
N ASP A 203 1.03 -12.80 -12.00
CA ASP A 203 0.91 -13.45 -13.32
C ASP A 203 -0.14 -14.54 -13.32
N VAL A 204 -0.18 -15.39 -12.29
CA VAL A 204 -1.24 -16.41 -12.14
C VAL A 204 -2.61 -15.73 -12.05
N ALA A 205 -2.74 -14.68 -11.24
CA ALA A 205 -4.00 -13.93 -11.15
C ALA A 205 -4.42 -13.33 -12.51
N ASP A 206 -3.47 -12.80 -13.29
CA ASP A 206 -3.75 -12.25 -14.62
C ASP A 206 -4.19 -13.35 -15.61
N THR A 207 -3.53 -14.51 -15.59
CA THR A 207 -3.96 -15.66 -16.41
C THR A 207 -5.35 -16.16 -16.02
N LEU A 208 -5.68 -16.21 -14.73
CA LEU A 208 -7.01 -16.58 -14.25
C LEU A 208 -8.06 -15.56 -14.68
N ASN A 209 -7.75 -14.27 -14.57
CA ASN A 209 -8.63 -13.19 -15.02
C ASN A 209 -8.88 -13.23 -16.53
N ARG A 210 -7.87 -13.64 -17.32
CA ARG A 210 -7.99 -13.86 -18.76
C ARG A 210 -8.79 -15.11 -19.13
N LEU A 211 -8.82 -16.11 -18.27
CA LEU A 211 -9.63 -17.33 -18.43
C LEU A 211 -11.09 -17.14 -18.00
N ALA A 212 -11.39 -16.17 -17.14
CA ALA A 212 -12.73 -15.95 -16.62
C ALA A 212 -13.81 -15.75 -17.72
N PRO A 213 -13.60 -14.93 -18.77
CA PRO A 213 -14.57 -14.80 -19.86
C PRO A 213 -14.74 -16.10 -20.67
N GLY A 214 -13.67 -16.90 -20.79
CA GLY A 214 -13.71 -18.19 -21.47
C GLY A 214 -14.56 -19.21 -20.73
N LEU A 215 -14.50 -19.22 -19.39
CA LEU A 215 -15.35 -20.07 -18.56
C LEU A 215 -16.82 -19.63 -18.60
N GLU A 216 -17.09 -18.33 -18.64
CA GLU A 216 -18.45 -17.80 -18.80
C GLU A 216 -19.04 -18.19 -20.17
N ALA A 217 -18.22 -18.20 -21.21
CA ALA A 217 -18.63 -18.66 -22.54
C ALA A 217 -18.93 -20.18 -22.60
N LEU A 218 -18.44 -20.98 -21.65
CA LEU A 218 -18.73 -22.42 -21.57
C LEU A 218 -20.06 -22.73 -20.86
N ALA A 219 -20.62 -21.82 -20.07
CA ALA A 219 -21.90 -22.01 -19.39
C ALA A 219 -23.03 -22.53 -20.32
N PRO A 220 -23.32 -21.90 -21.48
CA PRO A 220 -24.38 -22.38 -22.38
C PRO A 220 -24.08 -23.75 -22.99
N THR A 221 -22.81 -24.12 -23.14
CA THR A 221 -22.43 -25.45 -23.65
C THR A 221 -22.62 -26.54 -22.60
N ILE A 222 -22.41 -26.21 -21.33
CA ILE A 222 -22.66 -27.10 -20.19
C ILE A 222 -24.17 -27.33 -20.04
N ASP A 223 -24.98 -26.27 -20.16
CA ASP A 223 -26.45 -26.38 -20.11
C ASP A 223 -26.98 -27.26 -21.26
N ALA A 224 -26.49 -27.05 -22.49
CA ALA A 224 -26.87 -27.86 -23.63
C ALA A 224 -26.49 -29.36 -23.46
N LEU A 225 -25.32 -29.64 -22.86
CA LEU A 225 -24.91 -31.00 -22.56
C LEU A 225 -25.78 -31.63 -21.46
N HIS A 226 -26.13 -30.86 -20.44
CA HIS A 226 -27.03 -31.30 -19.37
C HIS A 226 -28.39 -31.70 -19.94
N ASP A 227 -28.98 -30.87 -20.80
CA ASP A 227 -30.26 -31.15 -21.47
C ASP A 227 -30.19 -32.39 -22.36
N ALA A 228 -29.08 -32.57 -23.10
CA ALA A 228 -28.84 -33.75 -23.91
C ALA A 228 -28.74 -35.04 -23.07
N VAL A 229 -28.10 -34.97 -21.89
CA VAL A 229 -28.01 -36.11 -20.97
C VAL A 229 -29.36 -36.43 -20.34
N VAL A 230 -30.14 -35.42 -19.97
CA VAL A 230 -31.50 -35.60 -19.43
C VAL A 230 -32.41 -36.28 -20.45
N THR A 231 -32.38 -35.82 -21.70
CA THR A 231 -33.15 -36.44 -22.80
C THR A 231 -32.67 -37.86 -23.10
N LEU A 232 -31.35 -38.11 -23.11
CA LEU A 232 -30.82 -39.47 -23.26
C LEU A 232 -31.28 -40.40 -22.13
N SER A 233 -31.26 -39.94 -20.88
CA SER A 233 -31.73 -40.70 -19.71
C SER A 233 -33.23 -41.04 -19.83
N GLN A 234 -34.05 -40.10 -20.31
CA GLN A 234 -35.46 -40.32 -20.57
C GLN A 234 -35.71 -41.37 -21.66
N VAL A 235 -34.80 -41.52 -22.63
CA VAL A 235 -34.89 -42.55 -23.68
C VAL A 235 -34.35 -43.90 -23.21
N VAL A 236 -33.31 -43.90 -22.38
CA VAL A 236 -32.67 -45.12 -21.88
C VAL A 236 -33.47 -45.79 -20.76
N ASN A 237 -34.17 -45.03 -19.89
CA ASN A 237 -34.99 -45.60 -18.81
C ASN A 237 -36.10 -46.55 -19.31
N PRO A 238 -36.88 -46.22 -20.35
CA PRO A 238 -37.81 -47.14 -20.99
C PRO A 238 -37.14 -48.37 -21.59
N LEU A 239 -35.96 -48.21 -22.21
CA LEU A 239 -35.21 -49.33 -22.80
C LEU A 239 -34.67 -50.27 -21.72
N SER A 240 -34.23 -49.74 -20.58
CA SER A 240 -33.85 -50.54 -19.40
C SER A 240 -35.05 -51.31 -18.85
N ASN A 241 -36.22 -50.66 -18.73
CA ASN A 241 -37.46 -51.31 -18.29
C ASN A 241 -37.98 -52.38 -19.28
N ILE A 242 -37.74 -52.22 -20.58
CA ILE A 242 -38.06 -53.24 -21.61
C ILE A 242 -37.05 -54.39 -21.54
N ALA A 243 -35.76 -54.11 -21.36
CA ALA A 243 -34.73 -55.13 -21.18
C ALA A 243 -35.01 -56.01 -19.95
N ASP A 244 -35.50 -55.43 -18.85
CA ASP A 244 -35.93 -56.15 -17.64
C ASP A 244 -37.24 -56.94 -17.83
N ARG A 245 -38.09 -56.54 -18.79
CA ARG A 245 -39.36 -57.21 -19.13
C ARG A 245 -39.25 -58.26 -20.22
N ILE A 246 -38.14 -58.35 -20.93
CA ILE A 246 -37.89 -59.47 -21.84
C ILE A 246 -37.66 -60.70 -20.95
N PRO A 247 -38.54 -61.72 -20.99
CA PRO A 247 -38.28 -62.97 -20.29
C PRO A 247 -37.11 -63.64 -20.99
N LEU A 248 -35.89 -63.38 -20.51
CA LEU A 248 -34.76 -64.21 -20.83
C LEU A 248 -35.16 -65.63 -20.46
N PRO A 249 -35.08 -66.61 -21.38
CA PRO A 249 -35.25 -67.98 -21.00
C PRO A 249 -34.22 -68.24 -19.91
N ARG A 250 -34.70 -68.53 -18.70
CA ARG A 250 -33.89 -69.11 -17.64
C ARG A 250 -33.23 -70.33 -18.26
N ARG A 251 -32.00 -70.17 -18.76
CA ARG A 251 -31.07 -71.28 -18.80
C ARG A 251 -30.91 -71.63 -17.34
N TYR A 252 -31.58 -72.72 -16.98
CA TYR A 252 -31.27 -73.52 -15.82
C TYR A 252 -29.75 -73.71 -15.82
N GLY A 253 -29.07 -72.83 -15.10
CA GLY A 253 -27.70 -73.07 -14.67
C GLY A 253 -27.81 -74.31 -13.81
N LYS A 254 -27.41 -75.44 -14.39
CA LYS A 254 -27.22 -76.70 -13.68
C LYS A 254 -26.41 -76.33 -12.43
N ARG A 255 -27.05 -76.39 -11.25
CA ARG A 255 -26.36 -76.24 -9.96
C ARG A 255 -25.21 -77.23 -9.99
N THR A 256 -24.00 -76.73 -10.14
CA THR A 256 -22.84 -77.50 -9.72
C THR A 256 -22.92 -77.49 -8.21
N ALA A 257 -23.18 -78.66 -7.61
CA ALA A 257 -23.16 -78.82 -6.18
C ALA A 257 -21.81 -78.30 -5.65
N PRO A 258 -21.79 -77.48 -4.59
CA PRO A 258 -20.53 -77.13 -3.96
C PRO A 258 -19.90 -78.42 -3.43
N ARG A 259 -18.70 -78.75 -3.90
CA ARG A 259 -17.89 -79.79 -3.25
C ARG A 259 -17.66 -79.32 -1.80
N PRO A 260 -17.92 -80.14 -0.78
CA PRO A 260 -17.53 -79.81 0.57
C PRO A 260 -16.00 -79.73 0.59
N VAL A 261 -15.48 -78.52 0.75
CA VAL A 261 -14.07 -78.30 1.10
C VAL A 261 -13.98 -78.61 2.59
N THR A 262 -13.26 -79.67 2.93
CA THR A 262 -12.89 -80.01 4.30
C THR A 262 -11.94 -78.92 4.80
N SER A 263 -12.42 -78.06 5.70
CA SER A 263 -11.54 -77.14 6.41
C SER A 263 -10.65 -77.94 7.36
N GLN A 264 -9.35 -78.00 7.05
CA GLN A 264 -8.34 -78.38 8.02
C GLN A 264 -8.31 -77.29 9.09
N ARG A 265 -8.94 -77.58 10.23
CA ARG A 265 -8.79 -76.84 11.48
C ARG A 265 -7.35 -77.07 11.95
N ILE A 266 -6.45 -76.11 11.67
CA ILE A 266 -5.21 -75.98 12.43
C ILE A 266 -5.49 -74.90 13.47
N ILE A 267 -5.42 -75.36 14.70
CA ILE A 267 -5.77 -74.68 15.94
C ILE A 267 -4.64 -73.70 16.26
N ASP A 268 -5.00 -72.44 16.54
CA ASP A 268 -4.12 -71.51 17.24
C ASP A 268 -3.69 -72.15 18.56
N ALA A 269 -2.39 -72.26 18.77
CA ALA A 269 -1.82 -72.42 20.10
C ALA A 269 -1.07 -71.13 20.41
N ASP A 270 -1.63 -70.39 21.35
CA ASP A 270 -1.01 -69.30 22.09
C ASP A 270 0.43 -69.64 22.51
N GLU A 271 1.38 -68.75 22.22
CA GLU A 271 2.31 -68.15 23.20
C GLU A 271 2.99 -66.90 22.63
#